data_AF-Q9PTV8-F1
#
_entry.id   AF-Q9PTV8-F1
#
_cell.length_a   1.000
_cell.length_b   1.000
_cell.length_c   1.000
_cell.angle_alpha   90.00
_cell.angle_beta   90.00
_cell.angle_gamma   90.00
#
_symmetry.space_group_name_H-M   'P 1'
#
loop_
_entity.id
_entity.type
_entity.pdbx_description
1 polymer ?
#
loop_
_entity_poly.entity_id
_entity_poly.type
_entity_poly.pdbx_seq_one_letter_code
_entity_poly.pdbx_strand_id
1 'polypeptide(L)'
;NEKGRLYASEVFNKECEFVERILELGYNTYASRYHSTELPQPSGGGSKRRASTEKLWYVSINGKGRPRRGFKTRSTDKASLFLPRLL
;
A
#
# COMPACT_ATOMS: atom_id res chain seq x y z
N ASN A 1 -5.22 -3.54 9.08
CA ASN A 1 -4.78 -3.61 10.48
C ASN A 1 -3.31 -3.28 10.63
N GLU A 2 -2.95 -2.91 11.85
CA GLU A 2 -1.60 -2.47 12.26
C GLU A 2 -0.50 -3.50 11.96
N LYS A 3 -0.83 -4.79 11.81
CA LYS A 3 0.12 -5.86 11.43
C LYS A 3 0.29 -5.99 9.92
N GLY A 4 -0.34 -5.10 9.15
CA GLY A 4 -0.37 -5.07 7.70
C GLY A 4 -1.17 -6.22 7.09
N ARG A 5 -2.01 -6.91 7.85
CA ARG A 5 -2.84 -8.01 7.34
C ARG A 5 -4.15 -7.44 6.81
N LEU A 6 -4.58 -7.92 5.63
CA LEU A 6 -5.94 -7.72 5.13
C LEU A 6 -6.88 -8.66 5.88
N TYR A 7 -8.10 -8.18 6.12
CA TYR A 7 -9.15 -8.89 6.83
C TYR A 7 -10.51 -8.30 6.41
N ALA A 8 -11.58 -9.07 6.61
CA ALA A 8 -12.93 -8.58 6.42
C ALA A 8 -13.43 -7.92 7.71
N SER A 9 -14.20 -6.85 7.57
CA SER A 9 -14.87 -6.19 8.69
C SER A 9 -16.37 -6.10 8.39
N GLU A 10 -17.19 -6.44 9.37
CA GLU A 10 -18.64 -6.33 9.29
C GLU A 10 -19.11 -4.87 9.33
N VAL A 11 -18.42 -4.04 10.13
CA VAL A 11 -18.74 -2.62 10.30
C VAL A 11 -17.64 -1.76 9.68
N PHE A 12 -18.04 -0.80 8.84
CA PHE A 12 -17.11 0.13 8.23
C PHE A 12 -16.32 0.90 9.30
N ASN A 13 -15.00 0.96 9.11
CA ASN A 13 -14.09 1.68 9.99
C ASN A 13 -12.93 2.28 9.17
N LYS A 14 -12.07 3.07 9.82
CA LYS A 14 -10.95 3.76 9.14
C LYS A 14 -10.03 2.82 8.36
N GLU A 15 -9.87 1.55 8.79
CA GLU A 15 -9.02 0.59 8.07
C GLU A 15 -9.65 0.03 6.80
N CYS A 16 -10.94 0.31 6.55
CA CYS A 16 -11.62 0.01 5.30
C CYS A 16 -11.30 1.02 4.19
N GLU A 17 -10.64 2.14 4.52
CA GLU A 17 -10.33 3.20 3.55
C GLU A 17 -9.01 2.93 2.82
N PHE A 18 -9.13 2.89 1.49
CA PHE A 18 -7.99 2.78 0.58
C PHE A 18 -7.95 3.95 -0.40
N VAL A 19 -6.75 4.44 -0.67
CA VAL A 19 -6.50 5.44 -1.71
C VAL A 19 -6.26 4.69 -3.02
N GLU A 20 -7.16 4.91 -3.98
CA GLU A 20 -7.02 4.39 -5.34
C GLU A 20 -6.08 5.27 -6.16
N ARG A 21 -5.23 4.63 -6.96
CA ARG A 21 -4.46 5.29 -8.03
C ARG A 21 -4.57 4.46 -9.30
N ILE A 22 -5.00 5.11 -10.36
CA ILE A 22 -5.02 4.58 -11.74
C ILE A 22 -3.63 4.77 -12.34
N LEU A 23 -3.05 3.70 -12.87
CA LEU A 23 -1.78 3.70 -13.58
C LEU A 23 -2.01 3.86 -15.09
N GLU A 24 -0.99 4.33 -15.80
CA GLU A 24 -1.05 4.63 -17.25
C GLU A 24 -1.48 3.44 -18.12
N LEU A 25 -1.27 2.19 -17.65
CA LEU A 25 -1.67 0.96 -18.35
C LEU A 25 -3.07 0.44 -17.96
N GLY A 26 -3.88 1.24 -17.26
CA GLY A 26 -5.25 0.88 -16.86
C GLY A 26 -5.35 -0.04 -15.63
N TYR A 27 -4.23 -0.32 -14.96
CA TYR A 27 -4.23 -1.00 -13.66
C TYR A 27 -4.47 -0.02 -12.51
N ASN A 28 -5.15 -0.48 -11.47
CA ASN A 28 -5.35 0.26 -10.24
C ASN A 28 -4.48 -0.31 -9.12
N THR A 29 -4.04 0.57 -8.23
CA THR A 29 -3.40 0.21 -6.96
C THR A 29 -4.20 0.81 -5.81
N TYR A 30 -4.19 0.11 -4.67
CA TYR A 30 -4.93 0.53 -3.48
C TYR A 30 -3.96 0.59 -2.30
N ALA A 31 -3.70 1.79 -1.80
CA ALA A 31 -2.86 2.03 -0.63
C ALA A 31 -3.75 2.23 0.61
N SER A 32 -3.31 1.73 1.77
CA SER A 32 -3.98 2.08 3.03
C SER A 32 -3.92 3.59 3.26
N ARG A 33 -5.03 4.21 3.64
CA ARG A 33 -5.07 5.63 3.98
C ARG A 33 -4.34 5.96 5.29
N TYR A 34 -4.27 5.00 6.22
CA TYR A 34 -3.84 5.23 7.60
C TYR A 34 -2.61 4.42 8.02
N HIS A 35 -2.04 3.59 7.14
CA HIS A 35 -0.86 2.80 7.45
C HIS A 35 0.25 3.03 6.43
N SER A 36 1.40 3.46 6.95
CA SER A 36 2.66 3.59 6.23
C SER A 36 3.82 3.19 7.14
N THR A 37 5.01 3.04 6.57
CA THR A 37 6.25 2.86 7.35
C THR A 37 7.17 4.03 7.04
N GLU A 38 7.59 4.74 8.07
CA GLU A 38 8.61 5.78 7.93
C GLU A 38 9.94 5.15 7.50
N LEU A 39 10.54 5.63 6.40
CA LEU A 39 11.86 5.18 5.97
C LEU A 39 12.93 6.06 6.62
N PRO A 40 14.05 5.46 7.09
CA PRO A 40 15.21 6.21 7.57
C PRO A 40 15.71 7.15 6.48
N GLN A 41 16.14 8.35 6.88
CA GLN A 41 16.81 9.25 5.95
C GLN A 41 18.15 8.66 5.52
N PRO A 42 18.54 8.79 4.23
CA PRO A 42 19.88 8.42 3.81
C PRO A 42 20.88 9.24 4.62
N SER A 43 21.89 8.59 5.20
CA SER A 43 22.92 9.16 6.07
C SER A 43 23.96 10.04 5.33
N GLY A 44 23.55 10.68 4.21
CA GLY A 44 24.42 11.50 3.36
C GLY A 44 24.26 13.00 3.62
N GLY A 45 25.16 13.55 4.44
CA GLY A 45 25.68 14.93 4.43
C GLY A 45 24.71 16.10 4.19
N GLY A 46 24.23 16.72 5.27
CA GLY A 46 23.68 18.08 5.25
C GLY A 46 22.69 18.34 6.39
N SER A 47 22.94 19.38 7.19
CA SER A 47 22.17 19.77 8.39
C SER A 47 20.73 20.28 8.13
N LYS A 48 20.08 19.87 7.04
CA LYS A 48 18.65 20.13 6.82
C LYS A 48 17.89 18.83 7.09
N ARG A 49 17.04 18.82 8.12
CA ARG A 49 16.03 17.77 8.34
C ARG A 49 15.23 17.61 7.04
N ARG A 50 15.55 16.64 6.19
CA ARG A 50 14.70 16.31 5.04
C ARG A 50 13.40 15.73 5.59
N ALA A 51 12.28 15.86 4.88
CA ALA A 51 11.08 15.13 5.27
C ALA A 51 11.38 13.62 5.19
N SER A 52 10.98 12.84 6.20
CA SER A 52 11.08 11.39 6.09
C SER A 52 10.19 10.92 4.94
N THR A 53 10.69 9.94 4.19
CA THR A 53 9.92 9.36 3.08
C THR A 53 9.05 8.26 3.64
N GLU A 54 7.73 8.40 3.55
CA GLU A 54 6.82 7.34 3.97
C GLU A 54 6.70 6.26 2.90
N LYS A 55 6.89 5.00 3.29
CA LYS A 55 6.55 3.84 2.49
C LYS A 55 5.10 3.45 2.74
N LEU A 56 4.23 3.77 1.80
CA LEU A 56 2.82 3.37 1.82
C LEU A 56 2.65 1.85 1.83
N TRP A 57 1.56 1.38 2.44
CA TRP A 57 1.19 -0.05 2.48
C TRP A 57 0.12 -0.33 1.43
N TYR A 58 0.29 -1.40 0.66
CA TYR A 58 -0.59 -1.70 -0.48
C TYR A 58 -1.35 -3.02 -0.31
N VAL A 59 -2.58 -3.04 -0.79
CA VAL A 59 -3.32 -4.26 -1.07
C VAL A 59 -2.54 -5.08 -2.10
N SER A 60 -2.37 -6.37 -1.85
CA SER A 60 -1.83 -7.30 -2.85
C SER A 60 -2.18 -8.74 -2.57
N ILE A 61 -2.17 -9.53 -3.64
CA ILE A 61 -2.39 -10.97 -3.65
C ILE A 61 -1.20 -11.67 -4.29
N ASN A 62 -0.84 -12.85 -3.80
CA ASN A 62 0.20 -13.67 -4.43
C ASN A 62 -0.38 -14.53 -5.58
N GLY A 63 0.48 -15.28 -6.28
CA GLY A 63 0.06 -16.16 -7.38
C GLY A 63 -0.89 -17.31 -7.00
N LYS A 64 -1.12 -17.56 -5.71
CA LYS A 64 -2.12 -18.52 -5.21
C LYS A 64 -3.41 -17.81 -4.75
N GLY A 65 -3.58 -16.52 -5.06
CA GLY A 65 -4.72 -15.71 -4.63
C GLY A 65 -4.73 -15.33 -3.15
N ARG A 66 -3.65 -15.60 -2.39
CA ARG A 66 -3.61 -15.28 -0.95
C ARG A 66 -3.15 -13.85 -0.70
N PRO A 67 -3.81 -13.11 0.21
CA PRO A 67 -3.38 -11.78 0.63
C PRO A 67 -1.94 -11.73 1.16
N ARG A 68 -1.21 -10.66 0.83
CA ARG A 68 0.12 -10.37 1.41
C ARG A 68 0.02 -9.29 2.49
N ARG A 69 1.11 -9.12 3.25
CA ARG A 69 1.22 -8.01 4.21
C ARG A 69 1.50 -6.68 3.49
N GLY A 70 0.80 -5.62 3.87
CA GLY A 70 0.85 -4.31 3.22
C GLY A 70 2.27 -3.72 3.10
N PHE A 71 3.03 -3.68 4.20
CA PHE A 71 4.41 -3.16 4.21
C PHE A 71 5.41 -3.97 3.38
N LYS A 72 5.07 -5.21 2.98
CA LYS A 72 5.91 -6.06 2.11
C LYS A 72 5.67 -5.81 0.62
N THR A 73 4.81 -4.86 0.29
CA THR A 73 4.33 -4.61 -1.06
C THR A 73 4.70 -3.21 -1.50
N ARG A 74 5.10 -3.04 -2.76
CA ARG A 74 5.30 -1.74 -3.42
C ARG A 74 4.18 -1.50 -4.43
N SER A 75 3.94 -0.24 -4.82
CA SER A 75 3.00 0.11 -5.89
C SER A 75 3.37 -0.49 -7.25
N THR A 76 4.66 -0.76 -7.47
CA THR A 76 5.19 -1.32 -8.72
C THR A 76 5.21 -2.85 -8.76
N ASP A 77 4.88 -3.52 -7.64
CA ASP A 77 4.83 -4.99 -7.61
C ASP A 77 3.64 -5.45 -8.46
N LYS A 78 3.84 -6.42 -9.39
CA LYS A 78 2.70 -7.00 -10.14
C LYS A 78 1.56 -7.51 -9.25
N ALA A 79 1.90 -7.96 -8.03
CA ALA A 79 0.96 -8.44 -7.03
C ALA A 79 -0.02 -7.37 -6.49
N SER A 80 0.30 -6.08 -6.65
CA SER A 80 -0.56 -4.95 -6.24
C SER A 80 -1.31 -4.30 -7.41
N LEU A 81 -1.13 -4.81 -8.64
CA LEU A 81 -1.80 -4.31 -9.83
C LEU A 81 -3.13 -5.06 -10.03
N PHE A 82 -4.24 -4.33 -9.93
CA PHE A 82 -5.58 -4.87 -10.13
C PHE A 82 -6.18 -4.27 -11.39
N LEU A 83 -6.86 -5.09 -12.19
CA LEU A 83 -7.65 -4.61 -13.33
C LEU A 83 -9.12 -4.56 -12.91
N PRO A 84 -9.75 -3.38 -12.84
CA PRO A 84 -11.18 -3.28 -12.57
C PRO A 84 -11.98 -4.03 -13.65
N ARG A 85 -12.89 -4.90 -13.23
CA ARG A 85 -13.88 -5.51 -14.13
C ARG A 85 -15.26 -5.06 -13.69
N LEU A 86 -15.99 -4.42 -14.60
CA LEU A 86 -17.40 -4.15 -14.42
C LEU A 86 -18.15 -5.48 -14.43
N LEU A 87 -19.04 -5.68 -13.45
CA LEU A 87 -19.89 -6.86 -13.31
C LEU A 87 -21.35 -6.46 -13.56
#